data_AF-A0A2S7NVZ7-F1
#
_entry.id   AF-A0A2S7NVZ7-F1
#
_cell.length_a   1.000
_cell.length_b   1.000
_cell.length_c   1.000
_cell.angle_alpha   90.00
_cell.angle_beta   90.00
_cell.angle_gamma   90.00
#
_symmetry.space_group_name_H-M   'P 1'
#
loop_
_entity.id
_entity.type
_entity.pdbx_description
1 polymer ?
#
loop_
_entity_poly.entity_id
_entity_poly.type
_entity_poly.pdbx_seq_one_letter_code
_entity_poly.pdbx_strand_id
1 'polypeptide(L)'
;MEVEAALAPPQTRLNNASRQYALRALKIAENHPIFKEIWAKSKANYHFQDYLVPTQKEIAKMIQIKRIRHSIHPLVQFQYLESISIFKFPPWATTPYSVEISKLSKELEAENHKNSAILLAPNQYSRTSRNSRRNQATYEASREIVPGYFEVLGNEKADLLAKSGTKMDPLKIRYSYLKSYLYLLGHTSTNKCICGAKETSEHLFLSCSLFSLARIKLKDKLATNYLLFPLLLDTTPGIEASIAYLSETKICTRKYHLARELVED
;
A
#
# COMPACT_ATOMS: atom_id res chain seq x y z
N MET A 1 12.31 -16.26 -12.24
CA MET A 1 13.27 -15.20 -11.85
C MET A 1 12.47 -13.92 -11.79
N GLU A 2 12.07 -13.56 -10.58
CA GLU A 2 11.08 -12.53 -10.29
C GLU A 2 11.66 -11.13 -10.55
N VAL A 3 11.05 -10.36 -11.45
CA VAL A 3 11.40 -8.95 -11.71
C VAL A 3 10.20 -8.07 -11.35
N GLU A 4 9.61 -8.28 -10.17
CA GLU A 4 8.42 -7.51 -9.75
C GLU A 4 8.66 -6.56 -8.56
N ALA A 5 9.91 -6.28 -8.17
CA ALA A 5 10.19 -5.35 -7.07
C ALA A 5 11.43 -4.45 -7.26
N ALA A 6 11.86 -4.17 -8.49
CA ALA A 6 12.93 -3.20 -8.70
C ALA A 6 12.38 -1.77 -8.60
N LEU A 7 12.70 -1.06 -7.49
CA LEU A 7 12.47 0.38 -7.40
C LEU A 7 13.16 1.08 -8.59
N ALA A 8 12.41 1.89 -9.33
CA ALA A 8 12.97 2.65 -10.43
C ALA A 8 14.14 3.54 -9.95
N PRO A 9 15.16 3.79 -10.80
CA PRO A 9 16.29 4.64 -10.46
C PRO A 9 15.83 5.97 -9.85
N PRO A 10 16.56 6.53 -8.85
CA PRO A 10 16.16 7.75 -8.14
C PRO A 10 15.81 8.91 -9.09
N GLN A 11 16.54 9.05 -10.20
CA GLN A 11 16.30 10.07 -11.21
C GLN A 11 14.93 9.93 -11.90
N THR A 12 14.53 8.69 -12.22
CA THR A 12 13.22 8.39 -12.82
C THR A 12 12.09 8.68 -11.83
N ARG A 13 12.28 8.31 -10.56
CA ARG A 13 11.31 8.60 -9.50
C ARG A 13 11.14 10.09 -9.25
N LEU A 14 12.24 10.84 -9.18
CA LEU A 14 12.22 12.29 -9.02
C LEU A 14 11.52 12.98 -10.20
N ASN A 15 11.79 12.53 -11.44
CA ASN A 15 11.15 13.06 -12.64
C ASN A 15 9.64 12.79 -12.63
N ASN A 16 9.22 11.56 -12.29
CA ASN A 16 7.80 11.23 -12.13
C ASN A 16 7.13 12.07 -11.04
N ALA A 17 7.74 12.21 -9.87
CA ALA A 17 7.21 13.05 -8.79
C ALA A 17 7.06 14.52 -9.24
N SER A 18 8.05 15.04 -9.97
CA SER A 18 8.04 16.41 -10.51
C SER A 18 6.91 16.61 -11.52
N ARG A 19 6.71 15.64 -12.43
CA ARG A 19 5.61 15.66 -13.41
C ARG A 19 4.24 15.60 -12.73
N GLN A 20 4.07 14.73 -11.74
CA GLN A 20 2.84 14.62 -10.97
C GLN A 20 2.56 15.90 -10.16
N TYR A 21 3.60 16.53 -9.59
CA TYR A 21 3.46 17.82 -8.93
C TYR A 21 3.06 18.93 -9.92
N ALA A 22 3.67 18.99 -11.10
CA ALA A 22 3.31 19.96 -12.13
C ALA A 22 1.86 19.78 -12.61
N LEU A 23 1.43 18.54 -12.85
CA LEU A 23 0.04 18.23 -13.20
C LEU A 23 -0.93 18.63 -12.09
N ARG A 24 -0.58 18.38 -10.82
CA ARG A 24 -1.40 18.83 -9.68
C ARG A 24 -1.49 20.35 -9.65
N ALA A 25 -0.39 21.06 -9.83
CA ALA A 25 -0.36 22.52 -9.86
C ALA A 25 -1.22 23.10 -10.99
N LEU A 26 -1.22 22.48 -12.17
CA LEU A 26 -2.10 22.86 -13.29
C LEU A 26 -3.59 22.58 -13.01
N LYS A 27 -3.89 21.59 -12.16
CA LYS A 27 -5.26 21.24 -11.74
C LYS A 27 -5.78 22.07 -10.56
N ILE A 28 -4.97 22.98 -10.02
CA ILE A 28 -5.39 23.86 -8.92
C ILE A 28 -6.41 24.87 -9.46
N ALA A 29 -7.52 25.08 -8.72
CA ALA A 29 -8.51 26.09 -9.07
C ALA A 29 -7.90 27.51 -9.08
N GLU A 30 -8.35 28.36 -10.00
CA GLU A 30 -7.80 29.72 -10.19
C GLU A 30 -7.85 30.58 -8.91
N ASN A 31 -8.84 30.33 -8.06
CA ASN A 31 -9.02 31.06 -6.80
C ASN A 31 -8.09 30.60 -5.66
N HIS A 32 -7.30 29.55 -5.86
CA HIS A 32 -6.43 29.00 -4.83
C HIS A 32 -5.22 29.91 -4.55
N PRO A 33 -4.82 30.11 -3.29
CA PRO A 33 -3.73 31.02 -2.93
C PRO A 33 -2.40 30.70 -3.62
N ILE A 34 -2.06 29.41 -3.75
CA ILE A 34 -0.86 28.96 -4.49
C ILE A 34 -0.94 29.35 -5.98
N PHE A 35 -2.12 29.24 -6.60
CA PHE A 35 -2.30 29.61 -8.01
C PHE A 35 -2.16 31.12 -8.21
N LYS A 36 -2.77 31.91 -7.33
CA LYS A 36 -2.65 33.38 -7.33
C LYS A 36 -1.19 33.83 -7.24
N GLU A 37 -0.39 33.19 -6.39
CA GLU A 37 1.03 33.54 -6.27
C GLU A 37 1.89 33.11 -7.46
N ILE A 38 1.64 31.92 -8.01
CA ILE A 38 2.32 31.47 -9.24
C ILE A 38 2.00 32.44 -10.38
N TRP A 39 0.75 32.88 -10.48
CA TRP A 39 0.30 33.80 -11.53
C TRP A 39 0.81 35.24 -11.32
N ALA A 40 0.87 35.73 -10.08
CA ALA A 40 1.46 37.02 -9.76
C ALA A 40 2.94 37.08 -10.15
N LYS A 41 3.70 36.01 -9.88
CA LYS A 41 5.11 35.89 -10.26
C LYS A 41 5.33 35.66 -11.77
N SER A 42 4.36 35.04 -12.47
CA SER A 42 4.45 34.86 -13.92
C SER A 42 4.20 36.18 -14.66
N LYS A 43 3.21 36.99 -14.23
CA LYS A 43 2.91 38.31 -14.80
C LYS A 43 4.10 39.27 -14.74
N ALA A 44 4.89 39.24 -13.67
CA ALA A 44 6.09 40.06 -13.53
C ALA A 44 7.22 39.71 -14.54
N ASN A 45 7.18 38.53 -15.16
CA ASN A 45 8.22 38.04 -16.07
C ASN A 45 7.81 38.05 -17.56
N TYR A 46 6.63 38.56 -17.90
CA TYR A 46 6.21 38.72 -19.30
C TYR A 46 6.80 40.02 -19.89
N HIS A 47 8.11 40.02 -20.16
CA HIS A 47 8.64 40.87 -21.21
C HIS A 47 8.67 40.05 -22.50
N PHE A 48 8.14 40.66 -23.56
CA PHE A 48 7.94 40.21 -24.93
C PHE A 48 9.15 39.46 -25.57
N GLN A 49 9.43 38.23 -25.15
CA GLN A 49 10.58 37.46 -25.68
C GLN A 49 10.35 35.94 -25.72
N ASP A 50 9.11 35.47 -25.61
CA ASP A 50 8.75 34.04 -25.53
C ASP A 50 8.46 33.38 -26.90
N TYR A 51 8.61 34.09 -28.03
CA TYR A 51 8.42 33.54 -29.39
C TYR A 51 9.72 33.12 -30.09
N LEU A 52 10.87 33.30 -29.45
CA LEU A 52 12.15 32.84 -29.99
C LEU A 52 12.47 31.46 -29.40
N VAL A 53 12.80 30.51 -30.27
CA VAL A 53 13.25 29.16 -29.88
C VAL A 53 14.45 29.31 -28.95
N PRO A 54 14.36 28.90 -27.66
CA PRO A 54 15.44 29.11 -26.71
C PRO A 54 16.68 28.35 -27.13
N THR A 55 17.84 29.00 -27.05
CA THR A 55 19.11 28.32 -27.31
C THR A 55 19.39 27.24 -26.27
N GLN A 56 20.20 26.24 -26.61
CA GLN A 56 20.50 25.10 -25.72
C GLN A 56 21.08 25.53 -24.36
N LYS A 57 21.76 26.68 -24.33
CA LYS A 57 22.31 27.32 -23.13
C LYS A 57 21.23 27.92 -22.22
N GLU A 58 20.12 28.38 -22.78
CA GLU A 58 18.98 28.93 -22.04
C GLU A 58 18.10 27.81 -21.48
N ILE A 59 17.91 26.72 -22.23
CA ILE A 59 17.22 25.51 -21.76
C ILE A 59 17.91 24.95 -20.51
N ALA A 60 19.25 24.97 -20.47
CA ALA A 60 20.02 24.53 -19.31
C ALA A 60 19.79 25.41 -18.06
N LYS A 61 19.56 26.73 -18.25
CA LYS A 61 19.27 27.69 -17.17
C LYS A 61 17.80 27.71 -16.74
N MET A 62 16.89 27.11 -17.49
CA MET A 62 15.46 27.10 -17.15
C MET A 62 15.19 26.26 -15.89
N ILE A 63 14.30 26.75 -15.04
CA ILE A 63 13.70 25.98 -13.95
C ILE A 63 13.02 24.75 -14.54
N GLN A 64 13.08 23.62 -13.84
CA GLN A 64 12.60 22.32 -14.31
C GLN A 64 11.19 22.36 -14.91
N ILE A 65 10.28 23.14 -14.34
CA ILE A 65 8.89 23.25 -14.82
C ILE A 65 8.79 23.90 -16.21
N LYS A 66 9.64 24.89 -16.51
CA LYS A 66 9.70 25.55 -17.82
C LYS A 66 10.24 24.59 -18.88
N ARG A 67 11.25 23.77 -18.54
CA ARG A 67 11.77 22.72 -19.43
C ARG A 67 10.70 21.68 -19.78
N ILE A 68 9.94 21.22 -18.79
CA ILE A 68 8.86 20.25 -19.00
C ILE A 68 7.79 20.85 -19.94
N ARG A 69 7.32 22.07 -19.66
CA ARG A 69 6.34 22.77 -20.50
C ARG A 69 6.80 22.89 -21.95
N HIS A 70 8.06 23.26 -22.18
CA HIS A 70 8.60 23.39 -23.54
C HIS A 70 8.70 22.03 -24.24
N SER A 71 9.10 20.97 -23.54
CA SER A 71 9.22 19.62 -24.14
C SER A 71 7.88 19.02 -24.59
N ILE A 72 6.77 19.41 -23.96
CA ILE A 72 5.44 18.90 -24.30
C ILE A 72 4.68 19.83 -25.26
N HIS A 73 5.12 21.07 -25.43
CA HIS A 73 4.42 22.06 -26.25
C HIS A 73 4.17 21.61 -27.70
N PRO A 74 5.13 20.97 -28.42
CA PRO A 74 4.90 20.50 -29.79
C PRO A 74 3.94 19.31 -29.87
N LEU A 75 3.80 18.57 -28.76
CA LEU A 75 3.03 17.32 -28.69
C LEU A 75 1.56 17.58 -28.34
N VAL A 76 1.23 18.78 -27.88
CA VAL A 76 -0.11 19.12 -27.38
C VAL A 76 -0.75 20.09 -28.36
N GLN A 77 -1.57 19.56 -29.26
CA GLN A 77 -2.54 20.37 -30.00
C GLN A 77 -3.71 20.67 -29.04
N PHE A 78 -3.66 21.84 -28.41
CA PHE A 78 -4.64 22.27 -27.39
C PHE A 78 -6.10 22.26 -27.88
N GLN A 79 -6.33 22.25 -29.20
CA GLN A 79 -7.65 22.19 -29.82
C GLN A 79 -8.36 20.84 -29.67
N TYR A 80 -7.62 19.75 -29.39
CA TYR A 80 -8.18 18.40 -29.26
C TYR A 80 -8.17 17.86 -27.83
N LEU A 81 -7.74 18.67 -26.85
CA LEU A 81 -7.81 18.27 -25.46
C LEU A 81 -9.24 18.40 -24.97
N GLU A 82 -9.83 17.29 -24.53
CA GLU A 82 -11.12 17.31 -23.83
C GLU A 82 -11.03 18.27 -22.63
N SER A 83 -11.94 19.24 -22.60
CA SER A 83 -12.10 20.09 -21.43
C SER A 83 -12.69 19.25 -20.30
N ILE A 84 -11.84 18.84 -19.35
CA ILE A 84 -12.32 18.18 -18.14
C ILE A 84 -13.09 19.23 -17.33
N SER A 85 -14.42 19.15 -17.36
CA SER A 85 -15.27 19.90 -16.44
C SER A 85 -15.13 19.26 -15.06
N ILE A 86 -14.37 19.92 -14.18
CA ILE A 86 -14.20 19.46 -12.81
C ILE A 86 -15.52 19.76 -12.08
N PHE A 87 -16.44 18.80 -12.11
CA PHE A 87 -17.66 18.86 -11.32
C PHE A 87 -17.28 18.84 -9.84
N LYS A 88 -17.31 20.02 -9.23
CA LYS A 88 -17.01 20.22 -7.82
C LYS A 88 -18.33 20.24 -7.07
N PHE A 89 -18.88 19.08 -6.73
CA PHE A 89 -19.94 19.04 -5.73
C PHE A 89 -19.32 19.39 -4.38
N PRO A 90 -19.70 20.50 -3.75
CA PRO A 90 -19.36 20.72 -2.35
C PRO A 90 -19.99 19.58 -1.54
N PRO A 91 -19.26 18.92 -0.63
CA PRO A 91 -19.82 17.82 0.17
C PRO A 91 -20.96 18.25 1.12
N TRP A 92 -21.22 19.55 1.23
CA TRP A 92 -22.32 20.17 1.99
C TRP A 92 -23.46 20.70 1.11
N ALA A 93 -23.41 20.51 -0.21
CA ALA A 93 -24.50 20.86 -1.11
C ALA A 93 -25.28 19.61 -1.53
N THR A 94 -26.54 19.82 -1.95
CA THR A 94 -27.48 18.78 -2.37
C THR A 94 -26.83 17.85 -3.39
N THR A 95 -26.68 16.58 -3.03
CA THR A 95 -26.11 15.56 -3.90
C THR A 95 -27.16 15.10 -4.89
N PRO A 96 -26.81 14.87 -6.18
CA PRO A 96 -27.76 14.39 -7.18
C PRO A 96 -28.15 12.91 -7.01
N TYR A 97 -27.64 12.25 -5.97
CA TYR A 97 -27.97 10.88 -5.60
C TYR A 97 -28.83 10.88 -4.33
N SER A 98 -29.88 10.07 -4.35
CA SER A 98 -30.67 9.71 -3.17
C SER A 98 -30.01 8.52 -2.48
N VAL A 99 -29.62 8.68 -1.22
CA VAL A 99 -29.19 7.56 -0.38
C VAL A 99 -30.42 6.98 0.29
N GLU A 100 -30.80 5.75 -0.08
CA GLU A 100 -31.86 5.02 0.58
C GLU A 100 -31.22 3.97 1.51
N ILE A 101 -31.42 4.13 2.81
CA ILE A 101 -30.94 3.18 3.82
C ILE A 101 -32.08 2.20 4.07
N SER A 102 -31.85 0.90 3.84
CA SER A 102 -32.87 -0.10 4.04
C SER A 102 -33.27 -0.19 5.53
N LYS A 103 -34.55 -0.47 5.78
CA LYS A 103 -35.08 -0.68 7.15
C LYS A 103 -34.90 -2.10 7.64
N LEU A 104 -34.36 -2.99 6.81
CA LEU A 104 -34.15 -4.40 7.12
C LEU A 104 -32.98 -4.56 8.08
N SER A 105 -32.94 -5.70 8.79
CA SER A 105 -31.76 -6.04 9.58
C SER A 105 -30.56 -6.25 8.67
N LYS A 106 -29.36 -6.01 9.20
CA LYS A 106 -28.11 -6.11 8.44
C LYS A 106 -27.92 -7.51 7.84
N GLU A 107 -28.36 -8.53 8.57
CA GLU A 107 -28.24 -9.93 8.18
C GLU A 107 -29.14 -10.25 6.98
N LEU A 108 -30.39 -9.80 7.01
CA LEU A 108 -31.36 -10.06 5.95
C LEU A 108 -31.04 -9.27 4.67
N GLU A 109 -30.58 -8.03 4.82
CA GLU A 109 -30.11 -7.21 3.69
C GLU A 109 -28.86 -7.82 3.03
N ALA A 110 -27.94 -8.36 3.84
CA ALA A 110 -26.76 -9.04 3.32
C ALA A 110 -27.14 -10.29 2.52
N GLU A 111 -28.15 -11.05 2.96
CA GLU A 111 -28.66 -12.22 2.25
C GLU A 111 -29.34 -11.82 0.92
N ASN A 112 -30.14 -10.76 0.91
CA ASN A 112 -30.74 -10.21 -0.30
C ASN A 112 -29.69 -9.68 -1.30
N HIS A 113 -28.64 -9.02 -0.81
CA HIS A 113 -27.52 -8.57 -1.63
C HIS A 113 -26.76 -9.77 -2.22
N LYS A 114 -26.54 -10.84 -1.46
CA LYS A 114 -25.96 -12.09 -1.98
C LYS A 114 -26.85 -12.65 -3.10
N ASN A 115 -28.15 -12.78 -2.87
CA ASN A 115 -29.08 -13.34 -3.85
C ASN A 115 -29.14 -12.52 -5.16
N SER A 116 -29.10 -11.19 -5.06
CA SER A 116 -29.06 -10.30 -6.24
C SER A 116 -27.70 -10.31 -6.95
N ALA A 117 -26.58 -10.40 -6.22
CA ALA A 117 -25.25 -10.52 -6.80
C ALA A 117 -25.06 -11.83 -7.58
N ILE A 118 -25.68 -12.94 -7.14
CA ILE A 118 -25.69 -14.22 -7.87
C ILE A 118 -26.37 -14.06 -9.24
N LEU A 119 -27.47 -13.29 -9.31
CA LEU A 119 -28.18 -13.01 -10.56
C LEU A 119 -27.43 -12.05 -11.50
N LEU A 120 -26.46 -11.29 -10.98
CA LEU A 120 -25.67 -10.31 -11.71
C LEU A 120 -24.25 -10.80 -12.06
N ALA A 121 -23.95 -12.09 -11.88
CA ALA A 121 -22.62 -12.62 -12.16
C ALA A 121 -22.18 -12.30 -13.61
N PRO A 122 -20.96 -11.75 -13.83
CA PRO A 122 -20.66 -11.02 -15.06
C PRO A 122 -20.25 -11.96 -16.20
N ASN A 123 -20.72 -11.60 -17.40
CA ASN A 123 -20.15 -11.86 -18.72
C ASN A 123 -18.69 -12.35 -18.69
N GLN A 124 -18.47 -13.56 -19.22
CA GLN A 124 -17.14 -14.09 -19.53
C GLN A 124 -16.42 -13.14 -20.51
N TYR A 125 -15.49 -12.33 -20.01
CA TYR A 125 -14.53 -11.64 -20.86
C TYR A 125 -13.36 -12.58 -21.13
N SER A 126 -13.42 -13.33 -22.23
CA SER A 126 -12.27 -14.02 -22.79
C SER A 126 -11.33 -12.99 -23.43
N ARG A 127 -10.16 -12.78 -22.83
CA ARG A 127 -9.13 -11.89 -23.39
C ARG A 127 -7.98 -12.75 -23.92
N THR A 128 -8.00 -13.02 -25.23
CA THR A 128 -6.87 -13.68 -25.90
C THR A 128 -5.73 -12.67 -26.09
N SER A 129 -4.67 -12.83 -25.31
CA SER A 129 -3.42 -12.08 -25.47
C SER A 129 -2.46 -12.90 -26.34
N ARG A 130 -2.29 -12.52 -27.61
CA ARG A 130 -1.20 -13.05 -28.45
C ARG A 130 0.10 -12.32 -28.10
N ASN A 131 0.91 -12.93 -27.23
CA ASN A 131 2.29 -12.50 -27.08
C ASN A 131 3.15 -13.11 -28.19
N SER A 132 3.63 -12.25 -29.09
CA SER A 132 4.65 -12.58 -30.08
C SER A 132 5.99 -12.74 -29.37
N ARG A 133 6.29 -13.96 -28.90
CA ARG A 133 7.66 -14.44 -28.67
C ARG A 133 7.63 -15.98 -28.65
N ARG A 134 8.45 -16.55 -29.53
CA ARG A 134 8.57 -17.98 -29.83
C ARG A 134 8.72 -18.80 -28.54
N ASN A 135 7.94 -19.89 -28.46
CA ASN A 135 8.06 -21.03 -27.53
C ASN A 135 7.48 -20.84 -26.11
N GLN A 136 6.22 -20.45 -25.98
CA GLN A 136 5.50 -20.55 -24.70
C GLN A 136 4.20 -21.35 -24.85
N ALA A 137 4.02 -22.33 -23.97
CA ALA A 137 2.76 -23.03 -23.78
C ALA A 137 1.63 -22.01 -23.67
N THR A 138 0.61 -22.13 -24.51
CA THR A 138 -0.60 -21.34 -24.44
C THR A 138 -1.32 -21.69 -23.15
N TYR A 139 -1.23 -20.81 -22.16
CA TYR A 139 -2.08 -20.86 -20.97
C TYR A 139 -3.36 -20.09 -21.29
N GLU A 140 -4.49 -20.79 -21.22
CA GLU A 140 -5.80 -20.14 -21.20
C GLU A 140 -6.13 -19.84 -19.74
N ALA A 141 -6.25 -18.55 -19.40
CA ALA A 141 -6.63 -18.12 -18.06
C ALA A 141 -7.96 -17.35 -18.15
N SER A 142 -8.99 -17.87 -17.49
CA SER A 142 -10.22 -17.13 -17.21
C SER A 142 -10.03 -16.28 -15.95
N ARG A 143 -10.71 -15.13 -15.89
CA ARG A 143 -10.75 -14.28 -14.69
C ARG A 143 -12.19 -14.20 -14.21
N GLU A 144 -12.40 -14.53 -12.95
CA GLU A 144 -13.68 -14.42 -12.28
C GLU A 144 -13.54 -13.38 -11.17
N ILE A 145 -14.40 -12.36 -11.18
CA ILE A 145 -14.47 -11.37 -10.11
C ILE A 145 -15.48 -11.88 -9.10
N VAL A 146 -14.99 -12.28 -7.93
CA VAL A 146 -15.85 -12.75 -6.84
C VAL A 146 -16.28 -11.53 -6.01
N PRO A 147 -17.59 -11.27 -5.84
CA PRO A 147 -18.07 -10.27 -4.90
C PRO A 147 -17.55 -10.56 -3.48
N GLY A 148 -17.18 -9.52 -2.73
CA GLY A 148 -16.65 -9.68 -1.37
C GLY A 148 -17.64 -10.39 -0.44
N TYR A 149 -17.14 -11.19 0.50
CA TYR A 149 -17.93 -11.97 1.47
C TYR A 149 -18.89 -13.01 0.88
N PHE A 150 -18.54 -13.55 -0.29
CA PHE A 150 -19.11 -14.81 -0.77
C PHE A 150 -18.27 -16.00 -0.29
N GLU A 151 -18.94 -17.05 0.18
CA GLU A 151 -18.38 -18.29 0.72
C GLU A 151 -17.79 -19.19 -0.39
N VAL A 152 -16.97 -18.59 -1.27
CA VAL A 152 -16.21 -19.31 -2.27
C VAL A 152 -14.98 -19.89 -1.57
N LEU A 153 -14.99 -21.20 -1.34
CA LEU A 153 -13.98 -21.94 -0.58
C LEU A 153 -12.52 -21.59 -0.96
N GLY A 154 -12.24 -21.40 -2.25
CA GLY A 154 -10.91 -20.99 -2.73
C GLY A 154 -10.52 -19.55 -2.34
N ASN A 155 -11.49 -18.62 -2.39
CA ASN A 155 -11.29 -17.22 -2.04
C ASN A 155 -11.13 -17.05 -0.53
N GLU A 156 -11.94 -17.76 0.27
CA GLU A 156 -11.81 -17.75 1.73
C GLU A 156 -10.46 -18.30 2.19
N LYS A 157 -10.01 -19.41 1.58
CA LYS A 157 -8.67 -19.96 1.85
C LYS A 157 -7.58 -18.95 1.49
N ALA A 158 -7.70 -18.26 0.36
CA ALA A 158 -6.76 -17.23 -0.05
C ALA A 158 -6.75 -16.04 0.93
N ASP A 159 -7.91 -15.59 1.40
CA ASP A 159 -8.04 -14.53 2.40
C ASP A 159 -7.45 -14.93 3.76
N LEU A 160 -7.68 -16.16 4.23
CA LEU A 160 -7.05 -16.70 5.45
C LEU A 160 -5.51 -16.74 5.33
N LEU A 161 -4.99 -17.16 4.17
CA LEU A 161 -3.55 -17.16 3.90
C LEU A 161 -2.97 -15.74 3.80
N ALA A 162 -3.70 -14.80 3.20
CA ALA A 162 -3.28 -13.40 3.19
C ALA A 162 -3.23 -12.83 4.62
N LYS A 163 -4.24 -13.12 5.44
CA LYS A 163 -4.29 -12.73 6.85
C LYS A 163 -3.17 -13.37 7.67
N SER A 164 -2.78 -14.61 7.41
CA SER A 164 -1.64 -15.23 8.08
C SER A 164 -0.32 -14.57 7.66
N GLY A 165 -0.14 -14.29 6.36
CA GLY A 165 1.02 -13.56 5.83
C GLY A 165 1.22 -12.19 6.48
N THR A 166 0.14 -11.40 6.61
CA THR A 166 0.23 -10.07 7.26
C THR A 166 0.74 -10.10 8.71
N LYS A 167 0.61 -11.22 9.42
CA LYS A 167 1.17 -11.39 10.77
C LYS A 167 2.63 -11.82 10.76
N MET A 168 3.03 -12.61 9.77
CA MET A 168 4.34 -13.28 9.73
C MET A 168 5.41 -12.50 8.97
N ASP A 169 5.06 -11.85 7.86
CA ASP A 169 6.00 -11.08 7.03
C ASP A 169 6.69 -9.95 7.82
N PRO A 170 5.99 -9.17 8.67
CA PRO A 170 6.61 -8.19 9.56
C PRO A 170 7.73 -8.77 10.43
N LEU A 171 7.59 -10.03 10.87
CA LEU A 171 8.56 -10.71 11.74
C LEU A 171 9.79 -11.18 10.97
N LYS A 172 9.61 -11.64 9.72
CA LYS A 172 10.70 -12.05 8.83
C LYS A 172 11.59 -10.87 8.45
N ILE A 173 10.97 -9.76 8.04
CA ILE A 173 11.68 -8.55 7.61
C ILE A 173 12.12 -7.71 8.83
N ARG A 174 11.71 -8.09 10.06
CA ARG A 174 11.98 -7.37 11.32
C ARG A 174 11.36 -5.98 11.39
N TYR A 175 10.33 -5.72 10.57
CA TYR A 175 9.52 -4.51 10.57
C TYR A 175 8.27 -4.74 11.41
N SER A 176 8.32 -4.45 12.71
CA SER A 176 7.14 -4.51 13.59
C SER A 176 7.36 -3.64 14.83
N TYR A 177 6.45 -3.68 15.81
CA TYR A 177 6.58 -2.94 17.07
C TYR A 177 7.62 -3.57 18.04
N LEU A 178 8.77 -3.98 17.50
CA LEU A 178 9.94 -4.45 18.25
C LEU A 178 10.75 -3.26 18.73
N LYS A 179 11.20 -3.25 19.99
CA LYS A 179 12.09 -2.16 20.50
C LYS A 179 13.36 -1.98 19.65
N SER A 180 13.93 -3.05 19.09
CA SER A 180 15.11 -2.91 18.20
C SER A 180 14.83 -2.12 16.93
N TYR A 181 13.63 -2.24 16.35
CA TYR A 181 13.22 -1.50 15.17
C TYR A 181 12.83 -0.06 15.52
N LEU A 182 12.05 0.11 16.59
CA LEU A 182 11.62 1.44 17.05
C LEU A 182 12.79 2.32 17.50
N TYR A 183 13.82 1.73 18.10
CA TYR A 183 15.06 2.43 18.46
C TYR A 183 15.80 2.94 17.21
N LEU A 184 15.83 2.15 16.12
CA LEU A 184 16.43 2.59 14.85
C LEU A 184 15.67 3.77 14.24
N LEU A 185 14.36 3.86 14.46
CA LEU A 185 13.52 4.97 14.02
C LEU A 185 13.58 6.19 14.98
N GLY A 186 14.24 6.07 16.12
CA GLY A 186 14.27 7.13 17.14
C GLY A 186 12.97 7.28 17.93
N HIS A 187 12.11 6.26 17.95
CA HIS A 187 10.86 6.28 18.72
C HIS A 187 11.02 5.80 20.17
N THR A 188 12.04 4.99 20.46
CA THR A 188 12.37 4.54 21.82
C THR A 188 13.80 4.91 22.19
N SER A 189 14.03 5.21 23.46
CA SER A 189 15.37 5.52 23.99
C SER A 189 16.25 4.27 24.15
N THR A 190 15.64 3.09 24.23
CA THR A 190 16.34 1.81 24.39
C THR A 190 15.89 0.78 23.36
N ASN A 191 16.81 -0.13 23.01
CA ASN A 191 16.55 -1.29 22.15
C ASN A 191 16.48 -2.62 22.93
N LYS A 192 16.44 -2.53 24.27
CA LYS A 192 16.50 -3.67 25.17
C LYS A 192 15.10 -4.11 25.59
N CYS A 193 14.89 -5.41 25.65
CA CYS A 193 13.73 -6.03 26.26
C CYS A 193 13.80 -5.84 27.79
N ILE A 194 12.66 -6.01 28.46
CA ILE A 194 12.54 -5.98 29.93
C ILE A 194 13.51 -6.98 30.59
N CYS A 195 13.82 -8.10 29.95
CA CYS A 195 14.80 -9.06 30.46
C CYS A 195 16.28 -8.65 30.24
N GLY A 196 16.54 -7.43 29.76
CA GLY A 196 17.88 -6.84 29.58
C GLY A 196 18.58 -7.14 28.25
N ALA A 197 18.14 -8.16 27.51
CA ALA A 197 18.70 -8.51 26.19
C ALA A 197 18.15 -7.60 25.08
N LYS A 198 18.84 -7.53 23.93
CA LYS A 198 18.35 -6.79 22.76
C LYS A 198 17.04 -7.39 22.23
N GLU A 199 16.01 -6.56 22.08
CA GLU A 199 14.68 -7.03 21.69
C GLU A 199 14.57 -7.27 20.19
N THR A 200 14.89 -8.48 19.75
CA THR A 200 14.66 -8.96 18.37
C THR A 200 13.53 -9.98 18.33
N SER A 201 12.94 -10.21 17.15
CA SER A 201 11.95 -11.29 16.95
C SER A 201 12.52 -12.64 17.36
N GLU A 202 13.75 -12.97 16.94
CA GLU A 202 14.48 -14.16 17.36
C GLU A 202 14.58 -14.28 18.90
N HIS A 203 14.93 -13.20 19.59
CA HIS A 203 15.02 -13.20 21.05
C HIS A 203 13.67 -13.50 21.70
N LEU A 204 12.60 -12.82 21.26
CA LEU A 204 11.25 -13.02 21.82
C LEU A 204 10.73 -14.45 21.60
N PHE A 205 11.05 -15.06 20.46
CA PHE A 205 10.58 -16.41 20.12
C PHE A 205 11.46 -17.53 20.68
N LEU A 206 12.75 -17.30 20.94
CA LEU A 206 13.68 -18.38 21.29
C LEU A 206 14.24 -18.29 22.71
N SER A 207 14.54 -17.08 23.22
CA SER A 207 15.37 -16.92 24.42
C SER A 207 14.80 -16.03 25.52
N CYS A 208 13.78 -15.20 25.24
CA CYS A 208 13.27 -14.25 26.22
C CYS A 208 12.68 -14.94 27.46
N SER A 209 13.18 -14.64 28.65
CA SER A 209 12.73 -15.29 29.89
C SER A 209 11.23 -15.12 30.17
N LEU A 210 10.66 -13.97 29.80
CA LEU A 210 9.24 -13.63 30.01
C LEU A 210 8.25 -14.57 29.30
N PHE A 211 8.67 -15.20 28.21
CA PHE A 211 7.80 -16.05 27.39
C PHE A 211 8.14 -17.53 27.48
N SER A 212 8.83 -17.95 28.54
CA SER A 212 9.18 -19.35 28.77
C SER A 212 7.95 -20.27 28.76
N LEU A 213 6.88 -19.90 29.46
CA LEU A 213 5.63 -20.68 29.53
C LEU A 213 4.93 -20.80 28.17
N ALA A 214 4.83 -19.70 27.43
CA ALA A 214 4.23 -19.70 26.10
C ALA A 214 5.08 -20.50 25.10
N ARG A 215 6.42 -20.50 25.25
CA ARG A 215 7.31 -21.35 24.43
C ARG A 215 7.18 -22.83 24.72
N ILE A 216 6.86 -23.24 25.95
CA ILE A 216 6.61 -24.66 26.24
C ILE A 216 5.40 -25.14 25.43
N LYS A 217 4.29 -24.40 25.45
CA LYS A 217 3.11 -24.70 24.61
C LYS A 217 3.43 -24.73 23.12
N LEU A 218 4.32 -23.85 22.66
CA LEU A 218 4.79 -23.82 21.28
C LEU A 218 5.59 -25.09 20.92
N LYS A 219 6.47 -25.55 21.82
CA LYS A 219 7.25 -26.79 21.65
C LYS A 219 6.35 -28.03 21.65
N ASP A 220 5.37 -28.07 22.54
CA ASP A 220 4.43 -29.18 22.65
C ASP A 220 3.61 -29.33 21.35
N LYS A 221 3.16 -28.21 20.77
CA LYS A 221 2.44 -28.20 19.49
C LYS A 221 3.30 -28.69 18.31
N LEU A 222 4.58 -28.39 18.32
CA LEU A 222 5.51 -28.80 17.24
C LEU A 222 6.11 -30.19 17.48
N ALA A 223 5.86 -30.81 18.63
CA ALA A 223 6.50 -32.06 19.07
C ALA A 223 8.04 -32.02 18.97
N THR A 224 8.65 -30.87 19.29
CA THR A 224 10.09 -30.64 19.17
C THR A 224 10.69 -30.00 20.42
N ASN A 225 11.85 -30.48 20.84
CA ASN A 225 12.59 -29.93 22.00
C ASN A 225 13.39 -28.67 21.67
N TYR A 226 13.81 -28.52 20.41
CA TYR A 226 14.59 -27.39 19.91
C TYR A 226 13.72 -26.49 19.03
N LEU A 227 13.83 -25.18 19.23
CA LEU A 227 13.18 -24.17 18.40
C LEU A 227 14.24 -23.48 17.56
N LEU A 228 14.01 -23.44 16.25
CA LEU A 228 14.83 -22.69 15.30
C LEU A 228 13.95 -21.62 14.65
N PHE A 229 14.49 -20.43 14.46
CA PHE A 229 13.73 -19.34 13.85
C PHE A 229 13.24 -19.66 12.42
N PRO A 230 14.04 -20.30 11.54
CA PRO A 230 13.55 -20.76 10.23
C PRO A 230 12.44 -21.80 10.33
N LEU A 231 12.52 -22.72 11.30
CA LEU A 231 11.46 -23.72 11.53
C LEU A 231 10.13 -23.04 11.82
N LEU A 232 10.14 -21.98 12.64
CA LEU A 232 8.95 -21.25 13.06
C LEU A 232 8.32 -20.40 11.94
N LEU A 233 9.13 -19.80 11.06
CA LEU A 233 8.62 -18.84 10.09
C LEU A 233 8.49 -19.38 8.66
N ASP A 234 9.19 -20.45 8.31
CA ASP A 234 9.27 -20.94 6.92
C ASP A 234 8.56 -22.28 6.70
N THR A 235 8.19 -22.99 7.77
CA THR A 235 7.42 -24.24 7.65
C THR A 235 5.94 -24.00 7.98
N THR A 236 5.03 -24.66 7.25
CA THR A 236 3.59 -24.57 7.49
C THR A 236 3.19 -24.87 8.95
N PRO A 237 3.61 -25.99 9.58
CA PRO A 237 3.29 -26.27 10.98
C PRO A 237 3.92 -25.23 11.93
N GLY A 238 5.13 -24.76 11.63
CA GLY A 238 5.77 -23.68 12.38
C GLY A 238 5.00 -22.37 12.33
N ILE A 239 4.49 -22.00 11.14
CA ILE A 239 3.72 -20.77 10.93
C ILE A 239 2.41 -20.82 11.70
N GLU A 240 1.67 -21.92 11.61
CA GLU A 240 0.41 -22.10 12.34
C GLU A 240 0.62 -22.03 13.85
N ALA A 241 1.65 -22.71 14.37
CA ALA A 241 1.99 -22.68 15.78
C ALA A 241 2.46 -21.28 16.23
N SER A 242 3.23 -20.57 15.39
CA SER A 242 3.68 -19.20 15.64
C SER A 242 2.53 -18.21 15.67
N ILE A 243 1.55 -18.33 14.79
CA ILE A 243 0.34 -17.48 14.80
C ILE A 243 -0.44 -17.66 16.09
N ALA A 244 -0.58 -18.91 16.56
CA ALA A 244 -1.22 -19.18 17.85
C ALA A 244 -0.42 -18.55 19.01
N TYR A 245 0.91 -18.70 19.01
CA TYR A 245 1.79 -18.09 20.01
C TYR A 245 1.69 -16.55 20.03
N LEU A 246 1.64 -15.91 18.87
CA LEU A 246 1.45 -14.46 18.74
C LEU A 246 0.07 -14.02 19.22
N SER A 247 -0.98 -14.80 18.99
CA SER A 247 -2.32 -14.47 19.49
C SER A 247 -2.41 -14.52 21.01
N GLU A 248 -1.68 -15.43 21.65
CA GLU A 248 -1.64 -15.57 23.11
C GLU A 248 -0.79 -14.48 23.76
N THR A 249 0.43 -14.28 23.26
CA THR A 249 1.41 -13.36 23.86
C THR A 249 1.22 -11.90 23.44
N LYS A 250 0.56 -11.66 22.30
CA LYS A 250 0.32 -10.34 21.68
C LYS A 250 1.60 -9.55 21.37
N ILE A 251 2.77 -10.19 21.39
CA ILE A 251 4.06 -9.54 21.12
C ILE A 251 4.10 -8.96 19.70
N CYS A 252 5.00 -8.00 19.49
CA CYS A 252 5.19 -7.30 18.21
C CYS A 252 3.95 -6.52 17.71
N THR A 253 2.92 -6.38 18.53
CA THR A 253 1.75 -5.53 18.25
C THR A 253 1.86 -4.17 18.91
N ARG A 254 1.20 -3.16 18.33
CA ARG A 254 1.10 -1.81 18.92
C ARG A 254 0.55 -1.85 20.34
N LYS A 255 -0.49 -2.67 20.57
CA LYS A 255 -1.15 -2.79 21.87
C LYS A 255 -0.18 -3.29 22.95
N TYR A 256 0.66 -4.27 22.60
CA TYR A 256 1.68 -4.76 23.52
C TYR A 256 2.75 -3.71 23.81
N HIS A 257 3.23 -3.00 22.78
CA HIS A 257 4.20 -1.92 22.98
C HIS A 257 3.67 -0.83 23.93
N LEU A 258 2.45 -0.33 23.70
CA LEU A 258 1.81 0.67 24.55
C LEU A 258 1.60 0.18 25.99
N ALA A 259 1.18 -1.08 26.16
CA ALA A 259 0.93 -1.64 27.49
C ALA A 259 2.20 -1.75 28.35
N ARG A 260 3.38 -1.79 27.73
CA ARG A 260 4.67 -1.88 28.44
C ARG A 260 5.22 -0.52 28.84
N GLU A 261 4.96 0.51 28.04
CA GLU A 261 5.31 1.88 28.39
C GLU A 261 4.56 2.31 29.66
N LEU A 262 3.28 1.93 29.79
CA LEU A 262 2.48 2.21 30.99
C LEU A 262 2.95 1.49 32.28
N VAL A 263 3.88 0.54 32.19
CA VAL A 263 4.44 -0.18 33.34
C VAL A 263 5.82 0.38 33.74
N GLU A 264 6.45 1.18 32.86
CA GLU A 264 7.73 1.84 33.12
C GLU A 264 7.57 3.23 33.78
N ASP A 265 6.33 3.73 33.97
CA ASP A 265 5.95 4.93 34.75
C ASP A 265 5.46 4.58 36.17
#